data_AF-A0A653D1P3-F1
#
_entry.id   AF-A0A653D1P3-F1
#
_cell.length_a   1.000
_cell.length_b   1.000
_cell.length_c   1.000
_cell.angle_alpha   90.00
_cell.angle_beta   90.00
_cell.angle_gamma   90.00
#
_symmetry.space_group_name_H-M   'P 1'
#
loop_
_entity.id
_entity.type
_entity.pdbx_description
1 polymer ?
#
loop_
_entity_poly.entity_id
_entity_poly.type
_entity_poly.pdbx_seq_one_letter_code
_entity_poly.pdbx_strand_id
1 'polypeptide(L)'
;MLPRLIPLVLLLRTLSTNGAKKGCGGTYTAARGILQTPNFPGPFNVPLDCEWVIDAQHMMETNSSIVVYLTQLFVFEGLTFTEYQHYGNGYNINPKIIHTVNETNISKIRWVQSFQSFLVIQLKLPSLESAHIRVLNKFLDVFGFNITYEINTGIVRPNSCTMMDCGFTGVCYDHYTKFTCDCFDGFAGPQCSEGPKSVCYNAGVP
;
A
#
# COMPACT_ATOMS: atom_id res chain seq x y z
N MET A 1 -5.12 -49.58 -50.28
CA MET A 1 -4.83 -48.17 -50.53
C MET A 1 -6.12 -47.36 -50.41
N LEU A 2 -6.30 -46.65 -49.28
CA LEU A 2 -7.09 -45.42 -49.08
C LEU A 2 -6.88 -45.00 -47.59
N PRO A 3 -6.81 -43.71 -47.24
CA PRO A 3 -6.05 -43.24 -46.08
C PRO A 3 -6.85 -43.22 -44.77
N ARG A 4 -6.14 -43.42 -43.65
CA ARG A 4 -6.66 -43.30 -42.29
C ARG A 4 -6.99 -41.83 -41.98
N LEU A 5 -8.28 -41.54 -41.76
CA LEU A 5 -8.72 -40.31 -41.11
C LEU A 5 -8.37 -40.39 -39.62
N ILE A 6 -7.38 -39.60 -39.21
CA ILE A 6 -7.04 -39.34 -37.80
C ILE A 6 -8.12 -38.37 -37.28
N PRO A 7 -8.88 -38.68 -36.21
CA PRO A 7 -9.69 -37.65 -35.59
C PRO A 7 -8.73 -36.70 -34.89
N LEU A 8 -8.67 -35.48 -35.39
CA LEU A 8 -8.02 -34.35 -34.74
C LEU A 8 -8.79 -34.08 -33.44
N VAL A 9 -8.46 -34.80 -32.38
CA VAL A 9 -8.89 -34.47 -31.02
C VAL A 9 -8.23 -33.14 -30.72
N LEU A 10 -9.00 -32.07 -30.88
CA LEU A 10 -8.68 -30.74 -30.39
C LEU A 10 -8.34 -30.88 -28.91
N LEU A 11 -7.05 -30.87 -28.60
CA LEU A 11 -6.54 -30.53 -27.28
C LEU A 11 -7.05 -29.12 -26.99
N LEU A 12 -8.23 -29.03 -26.39
CA LEU A 12 -8.63 -27.88 -25.59
C LEU A 12 -7.58 -27.79 -24.49
N ARG A 13 -6.50 -27.04 -24.76
CA ARG A 13 -5.69 -26.46 -23.72
C ARG A 13 -6.67 -25.60 -22.94
N THR A 14 -7.15 -26.12 -21.82
CA THR A 14 -7.71 -25.27 -20.80
C THR A 14 -6.63 -24.24 -20.51
N LEU A 15 -6.84 -23.02 -21.00
CA LEU A 15 -6.19 -21.86 -20.41
C LEU A 15 -6.62 -21.93 -18.96
N SER A 16 -5.75 -22.49 -18.11
CA SER A 16 -5.80 -22.22 -16.69
C SER A 16 -5.63 -20.73 -16.59
N THR A 17 -6.75 -20.02 -16.58
CA THR A 17 -6.80 -18.67 -16.02
C THR A 17 -6.25 -18.88 -14.63
N ASN A 18 -4.98 -18.52 -14.42
CA ASN A 18 -4.48 -18.22 -13.09
C ASN A 18 -5.48 -17.22 -12.56
N GLY A 19 -6.43 -17.71 -11.75
CA GLY A 19 -7.39 -16.86 -11.08
C GLY A 19 -6.53 -15.88 -10.33
N ALA A 20 -6.52 -14.62 -10.79
CA ALA A 20 -6.02 -13.52 -10.01
C ALA A 20 -6.61 -13.72 -8.62
N LYS A 21 -5.75 -13.96 -7.62
CA LYS A 21 -6.21 -14.19 -6.25
C LYS A 21 -7.19 -13.07 -5.93
N LYS A 22 -8.47 -13.41 -5.70
CA LYS A 22 -9.52 -12.48 -5.26
C LYS A 22 -9.28 -12.09 -3.79
N GLY A 23 -8.07 -11.70 -3.45
CA GLY A 23 -7.64 -11.40 -2.08
C GLY A 23 -6.47 -10.42 -2.07
N CYS A 24 -6.41 -9.61 -1.02
CA CYS A 24 -5.29 -8.73 -0.71
C CYS A 24 -4.28 -9.42 0.21
N GLY A 25 -3.13 -8.78 0.42
CA GLY A 25 -2.09 -9.32 1.28
C GLY A 25 -1.07 -10.21 0.55
N GLY A 26 -0.31 -10.96 1.32
CA GLY A 26 0.72 -11.88 0.85
C GLY A 26 2.03 -11.74 1.61
N THR A 27 2.97 -12.64 1.33
CA THR A 27 4.32 -12.63 1.90
C THR A 27 5.30 -11.99 0.94
N TYR A 28 6.13 -11.10 1.47
CA TYR A 28 7.07 -10.27 0.74
C TYR A 28 8.48 -10.54 1.26
N THR A 29 9.31 -11.15 0.42
CA THR A 29 10.70 -11.54 0.74
C THR A 29 11.72 -10.69 -0.02
N ALA A 30 11.27 -9.68 -0.77
CA ALA A 30 12.16 -8.75 -1.45
C ALA A 30 12.60 -7.63 -0.50
N ALA A 31 13.82 -7.12 -0.68
CA ALA A 31 14.35 -6.01 0.12
C ALA A 31 13.52 -4.73 0.01
N ARG A 32 12.73 -4.58 -1.05
CA ARG A 32 11.93 -3.39 -1.36
C ARG A 32 10.63 -3.81 -2.01
N GLY A 33 9.57 -3.06 -1.77
CA GLY A 33 8.30 -3.27 -2.46
C GLY A 33 7.23 -2.26 -2.08
N ILE A 34 6.06 -2.45 -2.69
CA ILE A 34 4.87 -1.65 -2.48
C ILE A 34 3.76 -2.57 -1.98
N LEU A 35 3.06 -2.14 -0.94
CA LEU A 35 1.88 -2.80 -0.40
C LEU A 35 0.68 -1.92 -0.67
N GLN A 36 -0.36 -2.50 -1.24
CA GLN A 36 -1.52 -1.74 -1.67
C GLN A 36 -2.82 -2.49 -1.37
N THR A 37 -3.85 -1.76 -0.94
CA THR A 37 -5.21 -2.28 -0.87
C THR A 37 -5.74 -2.62 -2.27
N PRO A 38 -6.75 -3.52 -2.40
CA PRO A 38 -7.37 -3.79 -3.69
C PRO A 38 -7.87 -2.50 -4.34
N ASN A 39 -7.70 -2.39 -5.65
CA ASN A 39 -8.25 -1.31 -6.49
C ASN A 39 -7.81 0.13 -6.12
N PHE A 40 -6.88 0.34 -5.19
CA PHE A 40 -6.40 1.69 -4.86
C PHE A 40 -5.97 2.46 -6.13
N PRO A 41 -6.33 3.75 -6.28
CA PRO A 41 -7.01 4.60 -5.29
C PRO A 41 -8.55 4.43 -5.24
N GLY A 42 -9.13 3.59 -6.09
CA GLY A 42 -10.56 3.35 -6.17
C GLY A 42 -11.13 2.46 -5.05
N PRO A 43 -12.47 2.37 -4.96
CA PRO A 43 -13.16 1.63 -3.91
C PRO A 43 -12.94 0.12 -4.02
N PHE A 44 -13.07 -0.59 -2.90
CA PHE A 44 -12.99 -2.04 -2.82
C PHE A 44 -14.13 -2.61 -1.98
N ASN A 45 -14.39 -3.90 -2.16
CA ASN A 45 -15.45 -4.60 -1.41
C ASN A 45 -15.05 -4.83 0.04
N VAL A 46 -16.03 -4.71 0.93
CA VAL A 46 -15.94 -5.03 2.37
C VAL A 46 -16.90 -6.20 2.70
N PRO A 47 -16.66 -6.97 3.78
CA PRO A 47 -15.57 -6.84 4.75
C PRO A 47 -14.20 -7.17 4.13
N LEU A 48 -13.18 -6.47 4.60
CA LEU A 48 -11.80 -6.65 4.18
C LEU A 48 -10.97 -7.16 5.35
N ASP A 49 -10.21 -8.22 5.13
CA ASP A 49 -9.21 -8.75 6.07
C ASP A 49 -7.95 -9.08 5.27
N CYS A 50 -7.05 -8.10 5.19
CA CYS A 50 -5.80 -8.20 4.46
C CYS A 50 -4.64 -8.38 5.42
N GLU A 51 -3.68 -9.21 5.03
CA GLU A 51 -2.44 -9.41 5.78
C GLU A 51 -1.24 -9.38 4.84
N TRP A 52 -0.37 -8.40 5.01
CA TRP A 52 0.92 -8.32 4.33
C TRP A 52 2.03 -8.67 5.32
N VAL A 53 2.82 -9.68 4.98
CA VAL A 53 3.94 -10.15 5.81
C VAL A 53 5.23 -9.77 5.10
N ILE A 54 6.01 -8.86 5.70
CA ILE A 54 7.38 -8.62 5.27
C ILE A 54 8.27 -9.62 6.01
N ASP A 55 8.83 -10.55 5.25
CA ASP A 55 9.76 -11.57 5.74
C ASP A 55 11.19 -11.14 5.37
N ALA A 56 11.89 -10.61 6.37
CA ALA A 56 13.25 -10.12 6.25
C ALA A 56 14.29 -11.12 6.77
N GLN A 57 13.91 -12.35 7.15
CA GLN A 57 14.77 -13.26 7.92
C GLN A 57 16.15 -13.52 7.27
N HIS A 58 16.23 -13.49 5.94
CA HIS A 58 17.46 -13.70 5.17
C HIS A 58 18.22 -12.41 4.81
N MET A 59 17.69 -11.25 5.19
CA MET A 59 18.24 -9.92 4.92
C MET A 59 18.57 -9.14 6.18
N MET A 60 18.21 -9.65 7.36
CA MET A 60 18.52 -9.02 8.64
C MET A 60 19.98 -9.26 9.02
N GLU A 61 20.78 -8.20 8.94
CA GLU A 61 22.13 -8.10 9.50
C GLU A 61 22.16 -7.12 10.68
N THR A 62 23.35 -6.89 11.27
CA THR A 62 23.54 -5.90 12.33
C THR A 62 23.06 -4.51 11.87
N ASN A 63 22.19 -3.87 12.66
CA ASN A 63 21.55 -2.57 12.36
C ASN A 63 20.60 -2.55 11.14
N SER A 64 20.22 -3.72 10.61
CA SER A 64 19.16 -3.78 9.61
C SER A 64 17.81 -3.49 10.25
N SER A 65 16.94 -2.81 9.51
CA SER A 65 15.55 -2.62 9.91
C SER A 65 14.62 -2.66 8.71
N ILE A 66 13.41 -3.15 8.95
CA ILE A 66 12.27 -3.01 8.04
C ILE A 66 11.70 -1.61 8.28
N VAL A 67 11.63 -0.80 7.21
CA VAL A 67 11.04 0.53 7.26
C VAL A 67 9.87 0.57 6.29
N VAL A 68 8.70 0.94 6.80
CA VAL A 68 7.50 1.14 5.99
C VAL A 68 7.17 2.62 5.97
N TYR A 69 7.23 3.24 4.80
CA TYR A 69 6.88 4.62 4.57
C TYR A 69 5.39 4.73 4.25
N LEU A 70 4.69 5.59 4.97
CA LEU A 70 3.25 5.82 4.81
C LEU A 70 2.99 6.79 3.65
N THR A 71 3.43 6.38 2.45
CA THR A 71 3.46 7.21 1.24
C THR A 71 2.08 7.70 0.85
N GLN A 72 1.07 6.85 0.94
CA GLN A 72 -0.31 7.20 0.64
C GLN A 72 -1.26 6.41 1.54
N LEU A 73 -1.81 7.07 2.55
CA LEU A 73 -2.63 6.41 3.57
C LEU A 73 -3.93 7.18 3.76
N PHE A 74 -5.02 6.66 3.18
CA PHE A 74 -6.35 7.28 3.26
C PHE A 74 -7.29 6.52 4.20
N VAL A 75 -6.78 5.49 4.88
CA VAL A 75 -7.50 4.72 5.90
C VAL A 75 -6.94 5.05 7.27
N PHE A 76 -7.79 5.53 8.17
CA PHE A 76 -7.40 5.85 9.54
C PHE A 76 -7.84 4.83 10.58
N GLU A 77 -8.53 3.76 10.19
CA GLU A 77 -9.02 2.73 11.12
C GLU A 77 -8.65 1.33 10.64
N GLY A 78 -8.41 0.41 11.58
CA GLY A 78 -8.25 -1.01 11.28
C GLY A 78 -6.89 -1.43 10.71
N LEU A 79 -5.96 -0.49 10.48
CA LEU A 79 -4.59 -0.77 10.03
C LEU A 79 -3.62 -0.87 11.21
N THR A 80 -2.98 -2.03 11.38
CA THR A 80 -2.00 -2.29 12.44
C THR A 80 -0.67 -2.81 11.89
N PHE A 81 0.40 -2.54 12.63
CA PHE A 81 1.77 -2.97 12.37
C PHE A 81 2.27 -3.75 13.58
N THR A 82 2.53 -5.03 13.37
CA THR A 82 2.93 -5.96 14.44
C THR A 82 4.25 -6.62 14.09
N GLU A 83 5.22 -6.48 14.96
CA GLU A 83 6.50 -7.18 14.83
C GLU A 83 6.42 -8.58 15.39
N TYR A 84 7.19 -9.49 14.80
CA TYR A 84 7.37 -10.85 15.27
C TYR A 84 8.84 -11.26 15.17
N GLN A 85 9.31 -12.00 16.16
CA GLN A 85 10.61 -12.68 16.05
C GLN A 85 10.54 -13.87 15.09
N HIS A 86 9.37 -14.51 15.04
CA HIS A 86 9.07 -15.58 14.09
C HIS A 86 7.59 -15.51 13.71
N TYR A 87 7.30 -15.63 12.42
CA TYR A 87 5.95 -15.66 11.87
C TYR A 87 5.82 -16.82 10.88
N GLY A 88 4.82 -17.68 11.04
CA GLY A 88 4.65 -18.82 10.15
C GLY A 88 3.53 -19.79 10.52
N ASN A 89 3.37 -20.80 9.66
CA ASN A 89 2.34 -21.85 9.82
C ASN A 89 2.74 -22.85 10.91
N GLY A 90 2.52 -22.48 12.16
CA GLY A 90 2.68 -23.39 13.31
C GLY A 90 2.65 -22.65 14.63
N TYR A 91 3.39 -21.56 14.74
CA TYR A 91 3.39 -20.67 15.89
C TYR A 91 3.96 -19.30 15.51
N ASN A 92 3.57 -18.28 16.26
CA ASN A 92 4.08 -16.93 16.13
C ASN A 92 4.79 -16.54 17.44
N ILE A 93 5.99 -15.98 17.35
CA ILE A 93 6.79 -15.63 18.53
C ILE A 93 6.77 -14.13 18.78
N ASN A 94 6.45 -13.76 20.02
CA ASN A 94 6.54 -12.41 20.56
C ASN A 94 5.82 -11.35 19.69
N PRO A 95 4.51 -11.52 19.40
CA PRO A 95 3.75 -10.49 18.71
C PRO A 95 3.79 -9.18 19.51
N LYS A 96 4.25 -8.11 18.89
CA LYS A 96 4.21 -6.77 19.49
C LYS A 96 3.67 -5.76 18.48
N ILE A 97 2.50 -5.20 18.78
CA ILE A 97 1.97 -4.07 18.01
C ILE A 97 2.88 -2.87 18.27
N ILE A 98 3.48 -2.33 17.21
CA ILE A 98 4.34 -1.14 17.27
C ILE A 98 3.64 0.10 16.74
N HIS A 99 2.58 -0.07 15.93
CA HIS A 99 1.79 1.04 15.45
C HIS A 99 0.36 0.60 15.11
N THR A 100 -0.60 1.45 15.46
CA THR A 100 -1.99 1.37 15.00
C THR A 100 -2.35 2.74 14.43
N VAL A 101 -2.80 2.76 13.19
CA VAL A 101 -3.21 4.01 12.55
C VAL A 101 -4.52 4.49 13.19
N ASN A 102 -4.61 5.79 13.42
CA ASN A 102 -5.81 6.47 13.90
C ASN A 102 -5.87 7.90 13.35
N GLU A 103 -7.00 8.57 13.53
CA GLU A 103 -7.23 9.94 13.07
C GLU A 103 -6.19 10.95 13.56
N THR A 104 -5.58 10.71 14.74
CA THR A 104 -4.66 11.67 15.36
C THR A 104 -3.22 11.54 14.88
N ASN A 105 -2.86 10.39 14.29
CA ASN A 105 -1.49 10.05 13.91
C ASN A 105 -1.28 9.92 12.39
N ILE A 106 -2.35 9.70 11.61
CA ILE A 106 -2.30 9.47 10.16
C ILE A 106 -1.59 10.58 9.37
N SER A 107 -1.62 11.82 9.84
CA SER A 107 -0.93 12.96 9.24
C SER A 107 0.42 13.31 9.88
N LYS A 108 0.77 12.67 11.00
CA LYS A 108 1.99 12.98 11.79
C LYS A 108 3.09 11.94 11.58
N ILE A 109 2.70 10.69 11.39
CA ILE A 109 3.64 9.57 11.24
C ILE A 109 3.95 9.39 9.76
N ARG A 110 5.24 9.44 9.41
CA ARG A 110 5.71 9.27 8.03
C ARG A 110 6.22 7.86 7.75
N TRP A 111 6.70 7.17 8.77
CA TRP A 111 7.18 5.79 8.66
C TRP A 111 6.98 5.01 9.96
N VAL A 112 6.95 3.69 9.83
CA VAL A 112 7.03 2.71 10.90
C VAL A 112 8.31 1.91 10.71
N GLN A 113 9.11 1.75 11.76
CA GLN A 113 10.38 1.04 11.71
C GLN A 113 10.36 -0.16 12.66
N SER A 114 10.86 -1.30 12.16
CA SER A 114 11.03 -2.52 12.93
C SER A 114 12.44 -3.09 12.79
N PHE A 115 13.00 -3.55 13.91
CA PHE A 115 14.27 -4.29 13.94
C PHE A 115 14.06 -5.81 14.03
N GLN A 116 12.82 -6.28 13.94
CA GLN A 116 12.52 -7.72 13.93
C GLN A 116 12.61 -8.29 12.51
N SER A 117 12.74 -9.61 12.43
CA SER A 117 12.81 -10.33 11.14
C SER A 117 11.48 -10.37 10.40
N PHE A 118 10.37 -10.17 11.09
CA PHE A 118 9.04 -10.19 10.51
C PHE A 118 8.25 -8.96 10.95
N LEU A 119 7.64 -8.29 9.97
CA LEU A 119 6.67 -7.24 10.19
C LEU A 119 5.37 -7.59 9.47
N VAL A 120 4.30 -7.73 10.24
CA VAL A 120 2.96 -8.04 9.73
C VAL A 120 2.13 -6.77 9.77
N ILE A 121 1.57 -6.43 8.61
CA ILE A 121 0.71 -5.27 8.40
C ILE A 121 -0.67 -5.82 8.10
N GLN A 122 -1.64 -5.51 8.96
CA GLN A 122 -2.99 -6.05 8.85
C GLN A 122 -4.00 -4.93 8.72
N LEU A 123 -4.88 -5.05 7.72
CA LEU A 123 -6.02 -4.17 7.54
C LEU A 123 -7.31 -4.97 7.72
N LYS A 124 -8.07 -4.63 8.76
CA LYS A 124 -9.40 -5.20 9.03
C LYS A 124 -10.45 -4.11 8.97
N LEU A 125 -11.34 -4.19 7.98
CA LEU A 125 -12.44 -3.25 7.78
C LEU A 125 -13.76 -4.02 7.66
N PRO A 126 -14.66 -3.94 8.65
CA PRO A 126 -15.95 -4.62 8.59
C PRO A 126 -16.92 -3.94 7.62
N SER A 127 -16.83 -2.62 7.44
CA SER A 127 -17.67 -1.82 6.55
C SER A 127 -16.92 -0.59 6.00
N LEU A 128 -17.50 0.10 5.01
CA LEU A 128 -16.93 1.31 4.38
C LEU A 128 -17.33 2.63 5.07
N GLU A 129 -18.19 2.58 6.08
CA GLU A 129 -18.97 3.77 6.46
C GLU A 129 -18.16 4.90 7.08
N SER A 130 -17.01 4.62 7.71
CA SER A 130 -16.24 5.67 8.41
C SER A 130 -14.72 5.46 8.47
N ALA A 131 -14.12 4.51 7.76
CA ALA A 131 -12.68 4.24 7.92
C ALA A 131 -11.74 5.13 7.08
N HIS A 132 -12.28 5.99 6.22
CA HIS A 132 -11.52 6.72 5.19
C HIS A 132 -11.55 8.22 5.41
N ILE A 133 -10.42 8.90 5.19
CA ILE A 133 -10.36 10.37 5.19
C ILE A 133 -11.23 10.90 4.05
N ARG A 134 -12.21 11.74 4.37
CA ARG A 134 -13.03 12.47 3.39
C ARG A 134 -12.70 13.96 3.49
N VAL A 135 -12.13 14.54 2.44
CA VAL A 135 -11.94 16.00 2.36
C VAL A 135 -13.27 16.63 1.92
N LEU A 136 -13.75 17.63 2.67
CA LEU A 136 -15.08 18.23 2.49
C LEU A 136 -15.27 18.84 1.09
N ASN A 137 -16.51 18.80 0.59
CA ASN A 137 -16.99 19.33 -0.69
C ASN A 137 -16.28 18.76 -1.94
N LYS A 138 -16.67 17.54 -2.34
CA LYS A 138 -16.52 16.97 -3.70
C LYS A 138 -15.14 16.56 -4.20
N PHE A 139 -14.05 16.58 -3.41
CA PHE A 139 -12.74 16.48 -4.07
C PHE A 139 -12.05 15.14 -4.18
N LEU A 140 -12.21 14.14 -3.30
CA LEU A 140 -11.51 12.87 -3.52
C LEU A 140 -12.22 11.64 -2.94
N ASP A 141 -12.68 10.78 -3.84
CA ASP A 141 -13.14 9.41 -3.54
C ASP A 141 -11.93 8.46 -3.56
N VAL A 142 -10.94 8.71 -2.69
CA VAL A 142 -9.75 7.86 -2.54
C VAL A 142 -9.94 6.90 -1.39
N PHE A 143 -9.71 5.62 -1.64
CA PHE A 143 -9.89 4.55 -0.68
C PHE A 143 -8.59 3.80 -0.44
N GLY A 144 -8.42 3.27 0.77
CA GLY A 144 -7.31 2.38 1.07
C GLY A 144 -5.94 3.06 1.22
N PHE A 145 -4.90 2.35 0.79
CA PHE A 145 -3.52 2.84 0.86
C PHE A 145 -2.65 2.26 -0.26
N ASN A 146 -1.55 2.96 -0.53
CA ASN A 146 -0.37 2.51 -1.27
C ASN A 146 0.86 2.94 -0.47
N ILE A 147 1.51 1.99 0.19
CA ILE A 147 2.65 2.22 1.09
C ILE A 147 3.90 1.51 0.56
N THR A 148 5.05 2.15 0.70
CA THR A 148 6.33 1.61 0.25
C THR A 148 7.12 1.08 1.43
N TYR A 149 7.77 -0.07 1.29
CA TYR A 149 8.70 -0.57 2.30
C TYR A 149 10.09 -0.81 1.72
N GLU A 150 11.08 -0.76 2.60
CA GLU A 150 12.43 -1.24 2.33
C GLU A 150 13.05 -1.89 3.57
N ILE A 151 13.99 -2.79 3.35
CA ILE A 151 14.91 -3.31 4.35
C ILE A 151 16.22 -2.57 4.13
N ASN A 152 16.65 -1.82 5.13
CA ASN A 152 17.83 -0.98 5.03
C ASN A 152 18.79 -1.20 6.20
N THR A 153 20.08 -1.21 5.90
CA THR A 153 21.17 -1.11 6.85
C THR A 153 21.53 0.37 7.03
N GLY A 154 20.93 1.02 8.03
CA GLY A 154 21.27 2.42 8.32
C GLY A 154 20.09 3.29 8.73
N ILE A 155 20.22 4.58 8.43
CA ILE A 155 19.28 5.61 8.87
C ILE A 155 18.04 5.60 7.96
N VAL A 156 16.87 5.75 8.57
CA VAL A 156 15.60 5.95 7.85
C VAL A 156 15.67 7.18 6.96
N ARG A 157 15.12 7.10 5.74
CA ARG A 157 15.13 8.24 4.81
C ARG A 157 14.22 9.37 5.34
N PRO A 158 14.76 10.56 5.64
CA PRO A 158 13.95 11.66 6.19
C PRO A 158 13.00 12.25 5.15
N ASN A 159 13.38 12.24 3.87
CA ASN A 159 12.60 12.79 2.75
C ASN A 159 11.68 11.73 2.13
N SER A 160 10.98 10.96 2.96
CA SER A 160 9.91 10.05 2.51
C SER A 160 8.65 10.84 2.24
N CYS A 161 7.96 10.55 1.14
CA CYS A 161 6.70 11.21 0.82
C CYS A 161 5.55 10.69 1.69
N THR A 162 4.50 11.50 1.79
CA THR A 162 3.19 11.18 2.36
C THR A 162 2.10 11.81 1.49
N MET A 163 0.84 11.42 1.71
CA MET A 163 -0.31 12.06 1.05
C MET A 163 -0.34 13.59 1.23
N MET A 164 0.25 14.11 2.33
CA MET A 164 0.32 15.54 2.62
C MET A 164 1.23 16.29 1.65
N ASP A 165 2.33 15.66 1.22
CA ASP A 165 3.33 16.30 0.37
C ASP A 165 2.80 16.51 -1.07
N CYS A 166 1.79 15.73 -1.46
CA CYS A 166 1.02 15.91 -2.69
C CYS A 166 -0.33 16.60 -2.43
N GLY A 167 -0.45 17.37 -1.35
CA GLY A 167 -1.62 18.22 -1.08
C GLY A 167 -2.94 17.47 -0.86
N PHE A 168 -2.88 16.17 -0.55
CA PHE A 168 -3.97 15.19 -0.67
C PHE A 168 -4.49 14.98 -2.09
N THR A 169 -4.15 15.84 -3.04
CA THR A 169 -4.71 15.99 -4.39
C THR A 169 -3.88 15.33 -5.47
N GLY A 170 -3.00 14.41 -5.08
CA GLY A 170 -2.25 13.56 -6.00
C GLY A 170 -1.78 12.26 -5.37
N VAL A 171 -1.39 11.34 -6.24
CA VAL A 171 -0.76 10.09 -5.86
C VAL A 171 0.72 10.33 -5.63
N CYS A 172 1.24 9.95 -4.46
CA CYS A 172 2.67 10.05 -4.21
C CYS A 172 3.42 8.76 -4.51
N TYR A 173 4.33 8.82 -5.48
CA TYR A 173 5.22 7.73 -5.82
C TYR A 173 6.61 7.94 -5.20
N ASP A 174 7.01 7.03 -4.30
CA ASP A 174 8.35 6.99 -3.72
C ASP A 174 9.30 6.17 -4.59
N HIS A 175 10.38 6.80 -5.08
CA HIS A 175 11.41 6.19 -5.92
C HIS A 175 12.69 5.87 -5.14
N TYR A 176 12.60 5.72 -3.82
CA TYR A 176 13.69 5.45 -2.86
C TYR A 176 14.71 6.59 -2.68
N THR A 177 14.99 7.36 -3.72
CA THR A 177 15.95 8.50 -3.69
C THR A 177 15.27 9.86 -3.80
N LYS A 178 14.05 9.87 -4.33
CA LYS A 178 13.20 11.04 -4.55
C LYS A 178 11.76 10.56 -4.57
N PHE A 179 10.81 11.50 -4.53
CA PHE A 179 9.41 11.20 -4.79
C PHE A 179 8.84 12.15 -5.83
N THR A 180 7.71 11.76 -6.41
CA THR A 180 6.96 12.57 -7.37
C THR A 180 5.48 12.48 -7.06
N CYS A 181 4.77 13.59 -7.27
CA CYS A 181 3.32 13.63 -7.19
C CYS A 181 2.70 13.51 -8.59
N ASP A 182 1.73 12.62 -8.72
CA ASP A 182 0.86 12.52 -9.90
C ASP A 182 -0.51 13.10 -9.55
N CYS A 183 -0.79 14.27 -10.09
CA CYS A 183 -1.92 15.08 -9.64
C CYS A 183 -3.25 14.60 -10.22
N PHE A 184 -4.28 14.63 -9.39
CA PHE A 184 -5.64 14.33 -9.84
C PHE A 184 -6.19 15.45 -10.74
N ASP A 185 -7.26 15.14 -11.48
CA ASP A 185 -7.84 16.02 -12.49
C ASP A 185 -8.15 17.45 -11.98
N GLY A 186 -7.47 18.42 -12.58
CA GLY A 186 -7.57 19.85 -12.31
C GLY A 186 -6.73 20.35 -11.13
N PHE A 187 -5.81 19.50 -10.65
CA PHE A 187 -4.67 19.88 -9.83
C PHE A 187 -3.37 19.78 -10.64
N ALA A 188 -2.37 20.59 -10.28
CA ALA A 188 -1.08 20.66 -10.96
C ALA A 188 0.03 21.12 -9.99
N GLY A 189 1.25 21.19 -10.51
CA GLY A 189 2.44 21.58 -9.76
C GLY A 189 3.12 20.41 -9.03
N PRO A 190 4.32 20.61 -8.49
CA PRO A 190 5.11 19.54 -7.86
C PRO A 190 4.48 18.94 -6.61
N GLN A 191 3.51 19.64 -6.00
CA GLN A 191 2.78 19.23 -4.79
C GLN A 191 1.26 19.14 -5.00
N CYS A 192 0.80 19.16 -6.26
CA CYS A 192 -0.61 19.12 -6.63
C CYS A 192 -1.50 20.21 -5.98
N SER A 193 -0.88 21.35 -5.63
CA SER A 193 -1.55 22.45 -4.93
C SER A 193 -1.98 23.59 -5.86
N GLU A 194 -1.70 23.47 -7.16
CA GLU A 194 -2.06 24.46 -8.18
C GLU A 194 -3.19 23.95 -9.07
N GLY A 195 -3.76 24.81 -9.90
CA GLY A 195 -4.75 24.43 -10.91
C GLY A 195 -6.19 24.84 -10.54
N PRO A 196 -7.13 24.74 -11.50
CA PRO A 196 -8.47 25.33 -11.42
C PRO A 196 -9.37 24.78 -10.29
N LYS A 197 -9.00 23.66 -9.67
CA LYS A 197 -9.70 23.08 -8.51
C LYS A 197 -8.95 23.32 -7.19
N SER A 198 -7.80 23.99 -7.22
CA SER A 198 -7.07 24.32 -6.01
C SER A 198 -7.67 25.53 -5.30
N VAL A 199 -7.53 25.58 -3.98
CA VAL A 199 -8.13 26.62 -3.11
C VAL A 199 -7.66 28.03 -3.50
N CYS A 200 -6.46 28.14 -4.07
CA CYS A 200 -5.88 29.41 -4.49
C CYS A 200 -6.43 29.91 -5.83
N TYR A 201 -7.01 29.03 -6.66
CA TYR A 201 -7.57 29.40 -7.97
C TYR A 201 -9.06 29.70 -7.85
N ASN A 202 -9.40 30.89 -7.35
CA ASN A 202 -10.78 31.34 -7.32
C ASN A 202 -11.15 31.95 -8.69
N ALA A 203 -12.13 31.37 -9.38
CA ALA A 203 -12.58 31.80 -10.72
C ALA A 203 -11.54 31.71 -11.85
N GLY A 204 -10.56 30.81 -11.75
CA GLY A 204 -9.61 30.53 -12.84
C GLY A 204 -8.49 31.56 -12.99
N VAL A 205 -8.29 32.43 -12.00
CA VAL A 205 -7.15 33.35 -11.93
C VAL A 205 -6.28 32.95 -10.73
N PRO A 206 -4.95 32.81 -10.90
CA PRO A 206 -4.01 32.56 -9.81
C PRO A 206 -3.98 33.66 -8.75
#